data_AF-A0A0S3AKQ6-F1
#
_entry.id   AF-A0A0S3AKQ6-F1
#
_cell.length_a   1.000
_cell.length_b   1.000
_cell.length_c   1.000
_cell.angle_alpha   90.00
_cell.angle_beta   90.00
_cell.angle_gamma   90.00
#
_symmetry.space_group_name_H-M   'P 1'
#
loop_
_entity.id
_entity.type
_entity.pdbx_description
1 polymer ?
#
loop_
_entity_poly.entity_id
_entity_poly.type
_entity_poly.pdbx_seq_one_letter_code
_entity_poly.pdbx_strand_id
1 'polypeptide(L)' 'MERKVQIIEKESLNPIAEYLIDLEDNNSNEAYFAEAWMNAIDDGLVDSANEPDYEMKFVEGVPAE' A
#
# COMPACT_ATOMS: atom_id res chain seq x y z
N MET A 1 14.97 -2.66 -0.07
CA MET A 1 14.16 -3.81 -0.52
C MET A 1 12.89 -3.22 -1.09
N GLU A 2 12.62 -3.48 -2.35
CA GLU A 2 11.45 -2.95 -3.02
C GLU A 2 10.26 -3.89 -2.79
N ARG A 3 9.20 -3.37 -2.19
CA ARG A 3 7.93 -4.10 -2.07
C ARG A 3 6.82 -3.28 -2.68
N LYS A 4 6.01 -3.95 -3.49
CA LYS A 4 4.79 -3.36 -4.02
C LYS A 4 3.67 -3.52 -3.00
N VAL A 5 3.06 -2.41 -2.62
CA VAL A 5 1.87 -2.34 -1.77
C VAL A 5 0.69 -1.94 -2.64
N GLN A 6 -0.41 -2.66 -2.52
CA GLN A 6 -1.68 -2.35 -3.17
C GLN A 6 -2.71 -1.97 -2.11
N ILE A 7 -3.49 -0.94 -2.43
CA ILE A 7 -4.60 -0.45 -1.63
C ILE A 7 -5.89 -0.85 -2.33
N ILE A 8 -6.76 -1.51 -1.58
CA ILE A 8 -8.00 -2.09 -2.05
C ILE A 8 -9.14 -1.48 -1.25
N GLU A 9 -10.15 -0.93 -1.91
CA GLU A 9 -11.37 -0.49 -1.24
C GLU A 9 -12.19 -1.72 -0.83
N LYS A 10 -12.52 -1.87 0.45
CA LYS A 10 -13.24 -3.03 0.98
C LYS A 10 -14.67 -3.12 0.49
N GLU A 11 -15.33 -1.97 0.28
CA GLU A 11 -16.71 -1.94 -0.22
C GLU A 11 -16.82 -2.61 -1.59
N SER A 12 -15.90 -2.28 -2.50
CA SER A 12 -15.92 -2.79 -3.87
C SER A 12 -14.99 -3.97 -4.11
N LEU A 13 -14.13 -4.31 -3.13
CA LEU A 13 -12.97 -5.21 -3.29
C LEU A 13 -12.11 -4.89 -4.51
N ASN A 14 -12.10 -3.60 -4.90
CA ASN A 14 -11.41 -3.14 -6.08
C ASN A 14 -10.05 -2.54 -5.69
N PRO A 15 -8.96 -2.93 -6.37
CA PRO A 15 -7.68 -2.24 -6.23
C PRO A 15 -7.82 -0.83 -6.81
N ILE A 16 -7.56 0.17 -5.99
CA ILE A 16 -7.67 1.59 -6.35
C ILE A 16 -6.29 2.24 -6.53
N ALA A 17 -5.26 1.66 -5.90
CA ALA A 17 -3.91 2.19 -5.94
C ALA A 17 -2.86 1.08 -5.77
N GLU A 18 -1.71 1.28 -6.39
CA GLU A 18 -0.53 0.42 -6.26
C GLU A 18 0.72 1.30 -6.16
N TYR A 19 1.54 1.08 -5.13
CA TYR A 19 2.77 1.82 -4.90
C TYR A 19 3.94 0.86 -4.79
N LEU A 20 5.02 1.17 -5.51
CA LEU A 20 6.30 0.51 -5.33
C LEU A 20 7.07 1.28 -4.27
N ILE A 21 7.23 0.67 -3.10
CA ILE A 21 7.87 1.27 -1.95
C ILE A 21 9.23 0.62 -1.75
N ASP A 22 10.30 1.39 -1.91
CA ASP A 22 11.65 0.96 -1.55
C ASP A 22 11.99 1.49 -0.17
N LEU A 23 12.14 0.58 0.79
CA LEU A 23 12.64 0.94 2.11
C LEU A 23 13.99 0.26 2.35
N GLU A 24 14.85 0.96 3.09
CA GLU A 24 16.14 0.43 3.51
C GLU A 24 15.96 -0.87 4.32
N ASP A 25 16.97 -1.73 4.24
CA ASP A 25 17.09 -3.09 4.82
C ASP A 25 17.08 -3.04 6.36
N ASN A 26 15.97 -2.61 6.95
CA ASN A 26 15.63 -2.65 8.38
C ASN A 26 14.21 -2.12 8.67
N ASN A 27 13.48 -1.64 7.67
CA ASN A 27 12.15 -1.11 7.88
C ASN A 27 11.11 -2.22 8.04
N SER A 28 10.20 -2.03 8.99
CA SER A 28 9.09 -2.95 9.24
C SER A 28 8.05 -2.88 8.13
N ASN A 29 7.28 -3.96 7.95
CA ASN A 29 6.17 -4.02 7.00
C ASN A 29 5.19 -2.83 7.15
N GLU A 30 5.01 -2.36 8.37
CA GLU A 30 4.17 -1.20 8.71
C GLU A 30 4.62 0.09 8.02
N ALA A 31 5.93 0.30 7.87
CA ALA A 31 6.48 1.46 7.17
C ALA A 31 6.14 1.44 5.68
N TYR A 32 6.13 0.26 5.04
CA TYR A 32 5.72 0.14 3.64
C TYR A 32 4.25 0.54 3.45
N PHE A 33 3.37 0.09 4.36
CA PHE A 33 1.95 0.43 4.31
C PHE A 33 1.71 1.91 4.59
N ALA A 34 2.38 2.48 5.60
CA ALA A 34 2.26 3.89 5.92
C ALA A 34 2.69 4.79 4.74
N GLU A 35 3.77 4.43 4.05
CA GLU A 35 4.25 5.21 2.92
C GLU A 35 3.33 5.09 1.72
N ALA A 36 2.86 3.88 1.39
CA ALA A 36 1.85 3.68 0.33
C ALA A 36 0.55 4.45 0.63
N TRP A 37 0.11 4.46 1.89
CA TRP A 37 -1.07 5.18 2.34
C TRP A 37 -0.92 6.69 2.18
N MET A 38 0.20 7.27 2.61
CA MET A 38 0.47 8.69 2.43
C MET A 38 0.49 9.09 0.95
N ASN A 39 1.10 8.28 0.08
CA ASN A 39 1.07 8.54 -1.36
C ASN A 39 -0.35 8.52 -1.92
N ALA A 40 -1.19 7.59 -1.46
CA ALA A 40 -2.59 7.51 -1.88
C ALA A 40 -3.43 8.72 -1.46
N ILE A 41 -3.16 9.26 -0.28
CA ILE A 41 -3.82 10.48 0.20
C ILE A 41 -3.36 11.68 -0.63
N ASP A 42 -2.05 11.78 -0.92
CA ASP A 42 -1.48 12.88 -1.72
C ASP A 42 -2.01 12.89 -3.16
N ASP A 43 -2.15 11.71 -3.76
CA ASP A 43 -2.73 11.53 -5.10
C ASP A 43 -4.26 11.74 -5.11
N GLY A 44 -4.88 11.83 -3.93
CA GLY A 44 -6.34 11.99 -3.77
C GLY A 44 -7.14 10.74 -4.16
N LEU A 45 -6.51 9.56 -4.13
CA LEU A 45 -7.14 8.27 -4.45
C LEU A 45 -7.87 7.66 -3.26
N VAL A 46 -7.44 8.00 -2.03
CA VAL A 46 -8.09 7.57 -0.79
C VAL A 46 -8.38 8.77 0.09
N ASP A 47 -9.41 8.63 0.92
CA ASP A 47 -9.68 9.60 1.97
C ASP A 47 -9.02 9.16 3.27
N SER A 48 -8.19 10.03 3.85
CA SER A 48 -7.52 9.78 5.14
C SER A 48 -8.50 9.49 6.29
N ALA A 49 -9.75 9.95 6.20
CA ALA A 49 -10.79 9.66 7.19
C ALA A 49 -11.37 8.24 7.05
N ASN A 50 -11.22 7.63 5.88
CA ASN A 50 -11.79 6.33 5.52
C ASN A 50 -10.72 5.21 5.49
N GLU A 51 -9.56 5.41 6.12
CA GLU A 51 -8.54 4.36 6.30
C GLU A 51 -9.10 2.96 6.65
N PRO A 52 -10.07 2.80 7.58
CA PRO A 52 -10.64 1.48 7.88
C PRO A 52 -11.44 0.84 6.72
N ASP A 53 -11.91 1.62 5.75
CA ASP A 53 -12.61 1.13 4.55
C ASP A 53 -11.66 0.62 3.48
N TYR A 54 -10.34 0.85 3.64
CA TYR A 54 -9.34 0.33 2.73
C TYR A 54 -8.57 -0.83 3.36
N GLU A 55 -8.03 -1.69 2.50
CA GLU A 55 -7.18 -2.81 2.84
C GLU A 55 -5.87 -2.67 2.09
N MET A 56 -4.75 -2.68 2.82
CA MET A 56 -3.41 -2.62 2.25
C MET A 56 -2.78 -4.00 2.28
N LYS A 57 -2.31 -4.46 1.12
CA LYS A 57 -1.68 -5.78 0.96
C LYS A 57 -0.42 -5.68 0.12
N PHE A 58 0.56 -6.52 0.41
CA PHE A 58 1.69 -6.68 -0.49
C PHE A 58 1.23 -7.43 -1.74
N VAL A 59 1.61 -6.92 -2.92
CA VAL A 59 1.40 -7.65 -4.17
C VAL A 59 2.52 -8.68 -4.26
N GLU A 60 2.19 -9.94 -3.99
CA GLU A 60 3.11 -11.07 -4.14
C GLU A 60 3.43 -11.27 -5.63
N GLY A 61 4.41 -10.50 -6.13
CA GLY A 61 4.91 -10.52 -7.49
C GLY A 61 6.44 -10.61 -7.59
N VAL A 62 7.12 -10.92 -6.48
CA VAL A 62 8.55 -11.27 -6.51
C VAL A 62 8.69 -12.62 -5.83
N PRO A 63 8.71 -13.74 -6.57
CA PRO A 63 9.27 -14.96 -6.01
C PRO A 63 10.69 -14.63 -5.56
N ALA A 64 10.99 -14.85 -4.29
CA ALA A 64 12.37 -14.88 -3.82
C ALA A 64 13.05 -16.07 -4.53
N GLU A 65 13.83 -15.79 -5.57
CA GLU A 65 14.85 -16.72 -6.07
C GLU A 65 16.14 -16.58 -5.26
#